data_AF-A0A7R9RVM7-F1
#
_entry.id   AF-A0A7R9RVM7-F1
#
_cell.length_a   1.000
_cell.length_b   1.000
_cell.length_c   1.000
_cell.angle_alpha   90.00
_cell.angle_beta   90.00
_cell.angle_gamma   90.00
#
_symmetry.space_group_name_H-M   'P 1'
#
loop_
_entity.id
_entity.type
_entity.pdbx_description
1 polymer ?
#
loop_
_entity_poly.entity_id
_entity_poly.type
_entity_poly.pdbx_seq_one_letter_code
_entity_poly.pdbx_strand_id
1 'polypeptide(L)'
;KVLPPSDLFHPVLPVRHENKLFFPLCRLCMEHKIKNCNHDSEDDRSFIGTWITEELKLAVSKGYRILKIFEVYHFENRTDAMFREYIDKFLQIKQESSGWPSHCKTETEKTAYLEEYRRVEGIALNKDNISKNPGLRTVSKLALNSFWGRWGMNEDKVQRVFITDVKELNKMLADPTIIIRDFLPYSGEVMELCYNRKEKFLPKKDITNLFLAAFTTAHARIKLYQVLDQLGTAVLYYDTDSVIYVSDGQNDPPLGDYLGQFTDELPPIQYVTEFVSAGPKNYGFRLSSQATTVKMRGSTLNYNNSQKINLLP
;
A
#
# COMPACT_ATOMS: atom_id res chain seq x y z
N LYS A 1 9.72 19.99 -11.05
CA LYS A 1 9.34 19.70 -12.45
C LYS A 1 10.28 18.63 -12.97
N VAL A 2 9.75 17.52 -13.45
CA VAL A 2 10.51 16.36 -13.95
C VAL A 2 10.05 16.01 -15.36
N LEU A 3 10.98 15.60 -16.20
CA LEU A 3 10.74 15.08 -17.53
C LEU A 3 11.04 13.57 -17.53
N PRO A 4 10.03 12.70 -17.70
CA PRO A 4 10.25 11.25 -17.83
C PRO A 4 10.94 10.86 -19.16
N PRO A 5 11.60 9.69 -19.23
CA PRO A 5 12.02 9.08 -20.48
C PRO A 5 10.80 8.70 -21.35
N SER A 6 10.98 8.54 -22.65
CA SER A 6 9.91 8.25 -23.62
C SER A 6 9.45 6.80 -23.62
N ASP A 7 10.31 5.87 -23.21
CA ASP A 7 10.24 4.44 -23.51
C ASP A 7 10.50 3.56 -22.28
N LEU A 8 10.04 4.00 -21.11
CA LEU A 8 10.20 3.21 -19.89
C LEU A 8 8.98 2.30 -19.63
N PHE A 9 9.20 0.98 -19.65
CA PHE A 9 8.12 0.02 -19.49
C PHE A 9 7.40 0.14 -18.14
N HIS A 10 8.15 0.31 -17.05
CA HIS A 10 7.61 0.55 -15.71
C HIS A 10 7.94 1.98 -15.27
N PRO A 11 6.99 2.94 -15.32
CA PRO A 11 7.28 4.31 -14.88
C PRO A 11 7.45 4.40 -13.36
N VAL A 12 8.40 5.23 -12.91
CA VAL A 12 8.83 5.28 -11.50
C VAL A 12 7.98 6.24 -10.67
N LEU A 13 7.77 7.46 -11.16
CA LEU A 13 7.23 8.53 -10.33
C LEU A 13 5.69 8.53 -10.30
N PRO A 14 5.08 8.45 -9.11
CA PRO A 14 3.64 8.58 -8.97
C PRO A 14 3.19 10.03 -9.13
N VAL A 15 2.05 10.23 -9.78
CA VAL A 15 1.37 11.53 -9.94
C VAL A 15 -0.10 11.37 -9.58
N ARG A 16 -0.61 12.27 -8.72
CA ARG A 16 -2.03 12.29 -8.38
C ARG A 16 -2.77 13.23 -9.33
N HIS A 17 -3.77 12.69 -10.03
CA HIS A 17 -4.64 13.44 -10.95
C HIS A 17 -6.07 12.92 -10.84
N GLU A 18 -7.08 13.80 -10.82
CA GLU A 18 -8.51 13.42 -10.64
C GLU A 18 -8.76 12.42 -9.49
N ASN A 19 -8.11 12.62 -8.32
CA ASN A 19 -8.18 11.71 -7.16
C ASN A 19 -7.68 10.27 -7.40
N LYS A 20 -6.99 10.01 -8.50
CA LYS A 20 -6.35 8.74 -8.82
C LYS A 20 -4.84 8.90 -8.83
N LEU A 21 -4.16 7.78 -8.56
CA LEU A 21 -2.70 7.69 -8.65
C LEU A 21 -2.34 7.12 -10.02
N PHE A 22 -1.49 7.82 -10.75
CA PHE A 22 -0.96 7.41 -12.05
C PHE A 22 0.56 7.32 -11.97
N PHE A 23 1.15 6.58 -12.90
CA PHE A 23 2.60 6.54 -13.13
C PHE A 23 2.85 6.93 -14.60
N PRO A 24 2.73 8.22 -14.97
CA PRO A 24 2.76 8.64 -16.36
C PRO A 24 4.17 8.91 -16.90
N LEU A 25 4.36 8.72 -18.21
CA LEU A 25 5.51 9.21 -18.98
C LEU A 25 5.21 10.46 -19.82
N CYS A 26 3.97 10.95 -19.77
CA CYS A 26 3.55 12.19 -20.41
C CYS A 26 2.38 12.80 -19.64
N ARG A 27 2.52 14.07 -19.24
CA ARG A 27 1.48 14.82 -18.55
C ARG A 27 0.21 14.95 -19.38
N LEU A 28 0.30 15.42 -20.63
CA LEU A 28 -0.88 15.57 -21.50
C LEU A 28 -1.59 14.24 -21.77
N CYS A 29 -0.85 13.14 -21.93
CA CYS A 29 -1.49 11.82 -22.10
C CYS A 29 -2.26 11.38 -20.87
N MET A 30 -1.75 11.66 -19.66
CA MET A 30 -2.47 11.41 -18.42
C MET A 30 -3.74 12.28 -18.30
N GLU A 31 -3.62 13.58 -18.57
CA GLU A 31 -4.71 14.56 -18.45
C GLU A 31 -5.83 14.29 -19.46
N HIS A 32 -5.48 13.96 -20.71
CA HIS A 32 -6.44 13.76 -21.81
C HIS A 32 -6.73 12.29 -22.11
N LYS A 33 -6.20 11.36 -21.31
CA LYS A 33 -6.42 9.90 -21.43
C LYS A 33 -6.06 9.36 -22.83
N ILE A 34 -4.95 9.85 -23.38
CA ILE A 34 -4.43 9.48 -24.72
C ILE A 34 -3.62 8.18 -24.61
N LYS A 35 -3.95 7.18 -25.45
CA LYS A 35 -3.26 5.88 -25.47
C LYS A 35 -1.93 5.90 -26.24
N ASN A 36 -1.94 6.49 -27.44
CA ASN A 36 -0.77 6.57 -28.31
C ASN A 36 -0.19 7.98 -28.22
N CYS A 37 0.94 8.13 -27.54
CA CYS A 37 1.57 9.42 -27.36
C CYS A 37 2.31 9.85 -28.64
N ASN A 38 2.08 11.08 -29.09
CA ASN A 38 2.82 11.77 -30.15
C ASN A 38 3.41 13.11 -29.68
N HIS A 39 3.44 13.34 -28.36
CA HIS A 39 4.05 14.53 -27.78
C HIS A 39 5.55 14.34 -27.64
N ASP A 40 6.34 15.25 -28.21
CA ASP A 40 7.81 15.25 -28.09
C ASP A 40 8.32 16.44 -27.24
N SER A 41 7.49 17.47 -27.07
CA SER A 41 7.86 18.66 -26.30
C SER A 41 8.08 18.33 -24.82
N GLU A 42 9.15 18.90 -24.24
CA GLU A 42 9.43 18.77 -22.81
C GLU A 42 8.25 19.32 -21.97
N ASP A 43 7.58 20.38 -22.41
CA ASP A 43 6.47 21.00 -21.67
C ASP A 43 5.19 20.16 -21.68
N ASP A 44 4.94 19.45 -22.77
CA ASP A 44 3.77 18.56 -22.89
C ASP A 44 3.93 17.31 -22.01
N ARG A 45 5.16 16.82 -21.89
CA ARG A 45 5.45 15.56 -21.20
C ARG A 45 5.76 15.74 -19.73
N SER A 46 6.46 16.82 -19.37
CA SER A 46 6.91 17.04 -18.00
C SER A 46 5.76 17.41 -17.06
N PHE A 47 5.93 17.09 -15.79
CA PHE A 47 4.96 17.39 -14.74
C PHE A 47 5.62 17.92 -13.46
N ILE A 48 4.81 18.60 -12.66
CA ILE A 48 5.19 19.12 -11.34
C ILE A 48 4.55 18.23 -10.30
N GLY A 49 5.31 17.87 -9.27
CA GLY A 49 4.87 17.04 -8.17
C GLY A 49 5.86 17.11 -7.03
N THR A 50 5.52 16.40 -5.95
CA THR A 50 6.31 16.30 -4.73
C THR A 50 6.61 14.84 -4.48
N TRP A 51 7.89 14.50 -4.37
CA TRP A 51 8.36 13.12 -4.22
C TRP A 51 9.39 13.04 -3.12
N ILE A 52 9.54 11.84 -2.55
CA ILE A 52 10.64 11.53 -1.66
C ILE A 52 11.93 11.42 -2.47
N THR A 53 13.03 11.95 -1.92
CA THR A 53 14.33 12.02 -2.59
C THR A 53 14.81 10.66 -3.11
N GLU A 54 14.57 9.57 -2.39
CA GLU A 54 15.00 8.23 -2.81
C GLU A 54 14.24 7.71 -4.05
N GLU A 55 12.95 8.03 -4.19
CA GLU A 55 12.21 7.73 -5.44
C GLU A 55 12.69 8.60 -6.60
N LEU A 56 13.02 9.86 -6.33
CA LEU A 56 13.53 10.76 -7.36
C LEU A 56 14.91 10.30 -7.86
N LYS A 57 15.78 9.80 -6.97
CA LYS A 57 17.06 9.18 -7.34
C LYS A 57 16.87 7.95 -8.23
N LEU A 58 15.93 7.07 -7.88
CA LEU A 58 15.56 5.93 -8.72
C LEU A 58 15.03 6.39 -10.08
N ALA A 59 14.19 7.41 -10.12
CA ALA A 59 13.68 7.95 -11.38
C ALA A 59 14.83 8.47 -12.27
N VAL A 60 15.77 9.21 -11.69
CA VAL A 60 16.94 9.71 -12.44
C VAL A 60 17.80 8.56 -12.97
N SER A 61 18.02 7.49 -12.19
CA SER A 61 18.75 6.32 -12.70
C SER A 61 18.02 5.58 -13.81
N LYS A 62 16.71 5.80 -13.95
CA LYS A 62 15.86 5.31 -15.05
C LYS A 62 15.65 6.31 -16.18
N GLY A 63 16.46 7.37 -16.24
CA GLY A 63 16.46 8.33 -17.36
C GLY A 63 15.53 9.53 -17.20
N TYR A 64 14.91 9.72 -16.02
CA TYR A 64 14.18 10.96 -15.76
C TYR A 64 15.16 12.14 -15.63
N ARG A 65 14.77 13.30 -16.15
CA ARG A 65 15.50 14.56 -16.01
C ARG A 65 14.79 15.49 -15.03
N ILE A 66 15.51 16.02 -14.05
CA ILE A 66 15.01 17.07 -13.16
C ILE A 66 15.18 18.41 -13.88
N LEU A 67 14.07 19.03 -14.28
CA LEU A 67 14.10 20.32 -14.98
C LEU A 67 14.16 21.50 -14.01
N LYS A 68 13.48 21.39 -12.87
CA LYS A 68 13.43 22.45 -11.86
C LYS A 68 13.08 21.89 -10.49
N ILE A 69 13.84 22.31 -9.48
CA ILE A 69 13.54 22.09 -8.06
C ILE A 69 12.93 23.39 -7.52
N PHE A 70 11.79 23.28 -6.83
CA PHE A 70 11.09 24.44 -6.27
C PHE A 70 11.34 24.58 -4.77
N GLU A 71 11.28 23.46 -4.05
CA GLU A 71 11.40 23.41 -2.60
C GLU A 71 11.99 22.05 -2.19
N VAL A 72 12.76 22.04 -1.09
CA VAL A 72 13.34 20.84 -0.50
C VAL A 72 13.16 20.87 1.01
N TYR A 73 12.49 19.85 1.54
CA TYR A 73 12.46 19.56 2.97
C TYR A 73 13.64 18.65 3.29
N HIS A 74 14.68 19.21 3.92
CA HIS A 74 15.89 18.46 4.27
C HIS A 74 15.89 18.07 5.75
N PHE A 75 16.22 16.81 6.02
CA PHE A 75 16.41 16.26 7.36
C PHE A 75 17.86 15.83 7.49
N GLU A 76 18.62 16.57 8.30
CA GLU A 76 20.05 16.32 8.51
C GLU A 76 20.28 14.99 9.23
N ASN A 77 19.50 14.74 10.27
CA ASN A 77 19.60 13.54 11.09
C ASN A 77 18.79 12.38 10.50
N ARG A 78 19.36 11.17 10.56
CA ARG A 78 18.73 9.93 10.11
C ARG A 78 18.86 8.86 11.19
N THR A 79 17.88 7.97 11.26
CA THR A 79 17.90 6.81 12.16
C THR A 79 17.17 5.65 11.51
N ASP A 80 17.67 4.45 11.76
CA ASP A 80 17.10 3.15 11.38
C ASP A 80 16.65 2.35 12.63
N ALA A 81 16.64 2.98 13.81
CA ALA A 81 16.40 2.32 15.09
C ALA A 81 15.07 2.74 15.74
N MET A 82 14.52 3.91 15.39
CA MET A 82 13.37 4.53 16.07
C MET A 82 12.16 3.59 16.25
N PHE A 83 11.88 2.74 15.26
CA PHE A 83 10.73 1.82 15.29
C PHE A 83 11.12 0.35 15.43
N ARG A 84 12.41 0.04 15.57
CA ARG A 84 12.93 -1.33 15.55
C ARG A 84 12.26 -2.18 16.62
N GLU A 85 12.28 -1.75 17.88
CA GLU A 85 11.67 -2.50 18.99
C GLU A 85 10.17 -2.76 18.78
N TYR A 86 9.44 -1.79 18.23
CA TYR A 86 8.01 -1.95 17.94
C TYR A 86 7.80 -3.00 16.84
N ILE A 87 8.52 -2.89 15.73
CA ILE A 87 8.42 -3.80 14.60
C ILE A 87 8.84 -5.21 15.03
N ASP A 88 9.97 -5.35 15.73
CA ASP A 88 10.49 -6.62 16.23
C ASP A 88 9.50 -7.30 17.17
N LYS A 89 8.89 -6.54 18.08
CA LYS A 89 7.91 -7.08 19.03
C LYS A 89 6.67 -7.65 18.32
N PHE A 90 6.11 -6.91 17.37
CA PHE A 90 4.91 -7.38 16.66
C PHE A 90 5.23 -8.44 15.61
N LEU A 91 6.43 -8.41 15.03
CA LEU A 91 6.91 -9.45 14.12
C LEU A 91 7.13 -10.77 14.88
N GLN A 92 7.73 -10.71 16.08
CA GLN A 92 7.84 -11.85 16.99
C GLN A 92 6.47 -12.46 17.29
N ILE A 93 5.51 -11.67 17.77
CA ILE A 93 4.16 -12.14 18.11
C ILE A 93 3.48 -12.77 16.89
N LYS A 94 3.59 -12.12 15.72
CA LYS A 94 3.04 -12.62 14.45
C LYS A 94 3.64 -13.98 14.09
N GLN A 95 4.95 -14.12 14.22
CA GLN A 95 5.65 -15.35 13.85
C GLN A 95 5.34 -16.49 14.81
N GLU A 96 5.41 -16.24 16.12
CA GLU A 96 5.03 -17.21 17.16
C GLU A 96 3.57 -17.68 16.98
N SER A 97 2.66 -16.76 16.64
CA SER A 97 1.24 -17.07 16.41
C SER A 97 0.95 -17.79 15.08
N SER A 98 1.92 -17.89 14.18
CA SER A 98 1.75 -18.61 12.90
C SER A 98 1.90 -20.13 13.06
N GLY A 99 2.48 -20.58 14.17
CA GLY A 99 2.85 -21.96 14.40
C GLY A 99 4.16 -22.34 13.71
N TRP A 100 4.55 -23.60 13.87
CA TRP A 100 5.80 -24.12 13.29
C TRP A 100 5.70 -24.22 11.76
N PRO A 101 6.78 -23.87 11.04
CA PRO A 101 6.90 -24.18 9.61
C PRO A 101 6.68 -25.67 9.33
N SER A 102 6.19 -26.00 8.14
CA SER A 102 5.89 -27.39 7.74
C SER A 102 7.13 -28.31 7.73
N HIS A 103 8.32 -27.73 7.56
CA HIS A 103 9.60 -28.42 7.58
C HIS A 103 10.17 -28.62 9.00
N CYS A 104 9.61 -27.99 10.05
CA CYS A 104 10.10 -28.11 11.42
C CYS A 104 9.34 -29.20 12.19
N LYS A 105 9.70 -30.47 11.98
CA LYS A 105 9.04 -31.63 12.61
C LYS A 105 9.80 -32.16 13.83
N THR A 106 11.12 -32.16 13.74
CA THR A 106 12.03 -32.63 14.78
C THR A 106 12.48 -31.51 15.71
N GLU A 107 12.98 -31.86 16.89
CA GLU A 107 13.50 -30.87 17.85
C GLU A 107 14.75 -30.15 17.33
N THR A 108 15.58 -30.85 16.54
CA THR A 108 16.76 -30.27 15.88
C THR A 108 16.34 -29.21 14.84
N GLU A 109 15.35 -29.50 13.99
CA GLU A 109 14.84 -28.53 13.01
C GLU A 109 14.19 -27.32 13.68
N LYS A 110 13.50 -27.52 14.80
CA LYS A 110 12.93 -26.42 15.60
C LYS A 110 14.02 -25.53 16.17
N THR A 111 15.06 -26.12 16.76
CA THR A 111 16.21 -25.35 17.29
C THR A 111 16.91 -24.57 16.19
N ALA A 112 17.20 -25.22 15.06
CA ALA A 112 17.82 -24.58 13.91
C ALA A 112 17.00 -23.40 13.38
N TYR A 113 15.67 -23.56 13.30
CA TYR A 113 14.77 -22.48 12.90
C TYR A 113 14.83 -21.28 13.86
N LEU A 114 14.87 -21.50 15.18
CA LEU A 114 14.97 -20.43 16.18
C LEU A 114 16.30 -19.66 16.06
N GLU A 115 17.41 -20.40 15.90
CA GLU A 115 18.74 -19.83 15.73
C GLU A 115 18.85 -19.02 14.45
N GLU A 116 18.32 -19.56 13.34
CA GLU A 116 18.31 -18.89 12.05
C GLU A 116 17.44 -17.62 12.07
N TYR A 117 16.24 -17.68 12.66
CA TYR A 117 15.38 -16.50 12.79
C TYR A 117 16.06 -15.40 13.60
N ARG A 118 16.76 -15.76 14.69
CA ARG A 118 17.55 -14.81 15.48
C ARG A 118 18.73 -14.26 14.68
N ARG A 119 19.39 -15.07 13.86
CA ARG A 119 20.53 -14.67 13.03
C ARG A 119 20.12 -13.69 11.93
N VAL A 120 18.99 -13.93 11.27
CA VAL A 120 18.52 -13.14 10.12
C VAL A 120 17.75 -11.90 10.55
N GLU A 121 16.81 -12.04 11.49
CA GLU A 121 15.92 -10.94 11.91
C GLU A 121 16.41 -10.21 13.16
N GLY A 122 17.37 -10.77 13.90
CA GLY A 122 17.77 -10.26 15.21
C GLY A 122 16.74 -10.54 16.32
N ILE A 123 15.69 -11.32 16.03
CA ILE A 123 14.56 -11.55 16.94
C ILE A 123 14.66 -12.94 17.56
N ALA A 124 14.68 -13.00 18.89
CA ALA A 124 14.61 -14.27 19.62
C ALA A 124 13.15 -14.71 19.79
N LEU A 125 12.72 -15.72 19.05
CA LEU A 125 11.39 -16.32 19.21
C LEU A 125 11.33 -17.19 20.49
N ASN A 126 10.21 -17.15 21.18
CA ASN A 126 9.94 -18.04 22.32
C ASN A 126 9.29 -19.33 21.82
N LYS A 127 10.03 -20.44 21.94
CA LYS A 127 9.59 -21.79 21.56
C LYS A 127 8.20 -22.16 22.12
N ASP A 128 7.91 -21.79 23.37
CA ASP A 128 6.67 -22.17 24.05
C ASP A 128 5.45 -21.40 23.54
N ASN A 129 5.69 -20.24 22.93
CA ASN A 129 4.64 -19.43 22.31
C ASN A 129 4.33 -19.86 20.88
N ILE A 130 5.20 -20.65 20.23
CA ILE A 130 5.02 -21.04 18.83
C ILE A 130 3.86 -22.04 18.70
N SER A 131 2.70 -21.50 18.32
CA SER A 131 1.47 -22.26 18.14
C SER A 131 0.54 -21.52 17.19
N LYS A 132 -0.29 -22.26 16.45
CA LYS A 132 -1.22 -21.64 15.50
C LYS A 132 -2.31 -20.88 16.26
N ASN A 133 -2.23 -19.56 16.26
CA ASN A 133 -3.21 -18.66 16.85
C ASN A 133 -3.66 -17.60 15.83
N PRO A 134 -4.72 -17.88 15.03
CA PRO A 134 -5.18 -16.99 13.98
C PRO A 134 -5.60 -15.60 14.48
N GLY A 135 -6.18 -15.52 15.67
CA GLY A 135 -6.64 -14.26 16.27
C GLY A 135 -5.46 -13.35 16.62
N LEU A 136 -4.49 -13.87 17.38
CA LEU A 136 -3.31 -13.11 17.77
C LEU A 136 -2.43 -12.74 16.57
N ARG A 137 -2.32 -13.64 15.59
CA ARG A 137 -1.66 -13.36 14.31
C ARG A 137 -2.32 -12.21 13.55
N THR A 138 -3.65 -12.15 13.58
CA THR A 138 -4.41 -11.08 12.91
C THR A 138 -4.18 -9.74 13.61
N VAL A 139 -4.24 -9.70 14.95
CA VAL A 139 -4.00 -8.49 15.74
C VAL A 139 -2.57 -7.96 15.56
N SER A 140 -1.57 -8.83 15.63
CA SER A 140 -0.17 -8.45 15.42
C SER A 140 0.11 -7.96 13.99
N LYS A 141 -0.43 -8.63 12.97
CA LYS A 141 -0.38 -8.14 11.58
C LYS A 141 -1.07 -6.78 11.43
N LEU A 142 -2.21 -6.57 12.09
CA LEU A 142 -2.93 -5.31 12.06
C LEU A 142 -2.12 -4.19 12.73
N ALA A 143 -1.43 -4.47 13.84
CA ALA A 143 -0.54 -3.51 14.49
C ALA A 143 0.58 -3.05 13.55
N LEU A 144 1.29 -3.99 12.90
CA LEU A 144 2.33 -3.68 11.90
C LEU A 144 1.78 -2.83 10.75
N ASN A 145 0.63 -3.21 10.19
CA ASN A 145 0.05 -2.52 9.03
C ASN A 145 -0.59 -1.17 9.39
N SER A 146 -1.17 -1.03 10.58
CA SER A 146 -1.83 0.21 11.00
C SER A 146 -0.83 1.25 11.49
N PHE A 147 0.35 0.82 11.93
CA PHE A 147 1.39 1.68 12.47
C PHE A 147 1.79 2.79 11.49
N TRP A 148 2.15 2.42 10.26
CA TRP A 148 2.52 3.41 9.25
C TRP A 148 1.31 4.23 8.76
N GLY A 149 0.14 3.60 8.65
CA GLY A 149 -1.09 4.28 8.24
C GLY A 149 -1.53 5.38 9.20
N ARG A 150 -1.20 5.23 10.49
CA ARG A 150 -1.47 6.25 11.51
C ARG A 150 -0.76 7.57 11.22
N TRP A 151 0.48 7.52 10.74
CA TRP A 151 1.27 8.71 10.43
C TRP A 151 0.72 9.50 9.24
N GLY A 152 0.05 8.84 8.29
CA GLY A 152 -0.55 9.46 7.11
C GLY A 152 -2.06 9.71 7.23
N MET A 153 -2.62 9.64 8.43
CA MET A 153 -4.06 9.77 8.65
C MET A 153 -4.53 11.19 8.34
N ASN A 154 -5.59 11.32 7.53
CA ASN A 154 -6.23 12.62 7.32
C ASN A 154 -6.87 13.11 8.63
N GLU A 155 -6.47 14.29 9.07
CA GLU A 155 -6.97 14.95 10.27
C GLU A 155 -8.28 15.72 10.03
N ASP A 156 -8.55 16.11 8.78
CA ASP A 156 -9.82 16.72 8.38
C ASP A 156 -10.93 15.67 8.31
N LYS A 157 -11.38 15.25 9.50
CA LYS A 157 -12.50 14.33 9.67
C LYS A 157 -13.76 15.11 9.97
N VAL A 158 -14.85 14.71 9.33
CA VAL A 158 -16.21 15.15 9.70
C VAL A 158 -16.42 14.82 11.19
N GLN A 159 -16.75 15.85 11.95
CA GLN A 159 -17.14 15.77 13.34
C GLN A 159 -18.66 15.67 13.44
N ARG A 160 -19.14 15.00 14.48
CA ARG A 160 -20.56 14.79 14.76
C ARG A 160 -20.84 15.31 16.16
N VAL A 161 -21.92 16.06 16.31
CA VAL A 161 -22.45 16.46 17.62
C VAL A 161 -23.95 16.23 17.63
N PHE A 162 -24.46 15.72 18.75
CA PHE A 162 -25.88 15.53 18.98
C PHE A 162 -26.41 16.75 19.74
N ILE A 163 -27.38 17.43 19.14
CA ILE A 163 -27.92 18.70 19.63
C ILE A 163 -29.38 18.47 20.01
N THR A 164 -29.71 18.85 21.23
CA THR A 164 -31.09 18.82 21.77
C THR A 164 -31.63 20.21 22.07
N ASP A 165 -30.76 21.24 22.06
CA ASP A 165 -31.11 22.63 22.33
C ASP A 165 -30.86 23.53 21.11
N VAL A 166 -31.86 24.35 20.78
CA VAL A 166 -31.79 25.36 19.72
C VAL A 166 -30.68 26.38 19.98
N LYS A 167 -30.35 26.68 21.24
CA LYS A 167 -29.25 27.61 21.56
C LYS A 167 -27.89 27.05 21.14
N GLU A 168 -27.66 25.76 21.35
CA GLU A 168 -26.44 25.08 20.91
C GLU A 168 -26.37 25.00 19.38
N LEU A 169 -27.51 24.73 18.72
CA LEU A 169 -27.62 24.75 17.27
C LEU A 169 -27.23 26.13 16.71
N ASN A 170 -27.81 27.21 17.25
CA ASN A 170 -27.50 28.58 16.82
C ASN A 170 -26.03 28.94 17.04
N LYS A 171 -25.43 28.48 18.15
CA LYS A 171 -24.00 28.67 18.41
C LYS A 171 -23.13 28.00 17.33
N MET A 172 -23.48 26.78 16.93
CA MET A 172 -22.77 26.06 15.87
C MET A 172 -22.97 26.72 14.50
N LEU A 173 -24.20 27.15 14.16
CA LEU A 173 -24.50 27.85 12.91
C LEU A 173 -23.72 29.17 12.78
N ALA A 174 -23.54 29.88 13.90
CA ALA A 174 -22.83 31.15 13.95
C ALA A 174 -21.31 31.01 14.07
N ASP A 175 -20.76 29.81 14.29
CA ASP A 175 -19.33 29.61 14.49
C ASP A 175 -18.57 29.74 13.16
N PRO A 176 -17.74 30.79 12.98
CA PRO A 176 -17.04 31.04 11.72
C PRO A 176 -15.87 30.08 11.52
N THR A 177 -15.53 29.22 12.48
CA THR A 177 -14.42 28.27 12.41
C THR A 177 -14.81 26.93 11.81
N ILE A 178 -16.12 26.66 11.65
CA ILE A 178 -16.63 25.40 11.13
C ILE A 178 -17.39 25.57 9.80
N ILE A 179 -17.56 24.46 9.10
CA ILE A 179 -18.36 24.30 7.89
C ILE A 179 -19.36 23.20 8.19
N ILE A 180 -20.64 23.55 8.25
CA ILE A 180 -21.70 22.56 8.41
C ILE A 180 -21.86 21.80 7.10
N ARG A 181 -21.94 20.47 7.21
CA ARG A 181 -22.07 19.55 6.10
C ARG A 181 -23.49 19.02 5.97
N ASP A 182 -24.09 18.63 7.08
CA ASP A 182 -25.38 17.94 7.07
C ASP A 182 -26.10 18.05 8.43
N PHE A 183 -27.42 17.87 8.40
CA PHE A 183 -28.28 17.75 9.56
C PHE A 183 -29.08 16.45 9.44
N LEU A 184 -28.90 15.55 10.39
CA LEU A 184 -29.57 14.26 10.39
C LEU A 184 -30.53 14.20 11.58
N PRO A 185 -31.83 13.94 11.37
CA PRO A 185 -32.73 13.65 12.48
C PRO A 185 -32.29 12.33 13.13
N TYR A 186 -31.93 12.38 14.41
CA TYR A 186 -31.50 11.19 15.15
C TYR A 186 -32.66 10.58 15.93
N SER A 187 -33.42 11.41 16.63
CA SER A 187 -34.67 11.04 17.30
C SER A 187 -35.62 12.25 17.37
N GLY A 188 -36.80 12.10 17.99
CA GLY A 188 -37.82 13.15 18.03
C GLY A 188 -37.35 14.49 18.62
N GLU A 189 -36.34 14.46 19.51
CA GLU A 189 -35.82 15.65 20.20
C GLU A 189 -34.31 15.86 19.97
N VAL A 190 -33.67 15.02 19.15
CA VAL A 190 -32.21 15.03 18.94
C VAL A 190 -31.88 15.15 17.46
N MET A 191 -31.08 16.16 17.13
CA MET A 191 -30.52 16.37 15.81
C MET A 191 -29.03 16.06 15.82
N GLU A 192 -28.56 15.25 14.88
CA GLU A 192 -27.13 15.07 14.63
C GLU A 192 -26.65 16.12 13.63
N LEU A 193 -25.71 16.97 14.06
CA LEU A 193 -25.04 17.94 13.21
C LEU A 193 -23.67 17.40 12.77
N CYS A 194 -23.47 17.30 11.46
CA CYS A 194 -22.18 16.95 10.86
C CYS A 194 -21.46 18.22 10.40
N TYR A 195 -20.21 18.41 10.83
CA TYR A 195 -19.41 19.58 10.47
C TYR A 195 -17.93 19.25 10.27
N ASN A 196 -17.23 20.07 9.49
CA ASN A 196 -15.76 20.10 9.44
C ASN A 196 -15.27 21.40 10.06
N ARG A 197 -14.03 21.41 10.56
CA ARG A 197 -13.34 22.68 10.87
C ARG A 197 -12.76 23.23 9.57
N LYS A 198 -12.77 24.55 9.38
CA LYS A 198 -12.04 25.16 8.28
C LYS A 198 -10.54 24.90 8.49
N GLU A 199 -9.79 24.77 7.40
CA GLU A 199 -8.38 24.34 7.39
C GLU A 199 -7.49 25.12 8.38
N LYS A 200 -7.67 26.45 8.45
CA LYS A 200 -6.92 27.33 9.38
C LYS A 200 -7.19 27.07 10.87
N PHE A 201 -8.26 26.36 11.20
CA PHE A 201 -8.69 26.06 12.57
C PHE A 201 -8.64 24.56 12.88
N LEU A 202 -8.01 23.76 12.01
CA LEU A 202 -7.71 22.37 12.32
C LEU A 202 -6.73 22.33 13.52
N PRO A 203 -7.08 21.62 14.61
CA PRO A 203 -6.16 21.48 15.72
C PRO A 203 -4.94 20.69 15.26
N LYS A 204 -3.74 21.24 15.47
CA LYS A 204 -2.51 20.47 15.28
C LYS A 204 -2.51 19.32 16.27
N LYS A 205 -2.47 18.08 15.78
CA LYS A 205 -2.33 16.90 16.64
C LYS A 205 -0.94 16.32 16.45
N ASP A 206 -0.22 16.10 17.53
CA ASP A 206 1.14 15.53 17.51
C ASP A 206 1.15 14.00 17.29
N ILE A 207 0.13 13.48 16.59
CA ILE A 207 -0.09 12.03 16.41
C ILE A 207 0.11 11.57 14.96
N THR A 208 0.39 12.50 14.04
CA THR A 208 0.63 12.23 12.61
C THR A 208 1.95 12.83 12.16
N ASN A 209 2.53 12.28 11.08
CA ASN A 209 3.74 12.79 10.48
C ASN A 209 3.76 12.38 9.01
N LEU A 210 3.44 13.33 8.14
CA LEU A 210 3.33 13.10 6.71
C LEU A 210 4.64 12.59 6.09
N PHE A 211 5.79 13.05 6.57
CA PHE A 211 7.09 12.61 6.05
C PHE A 211 7.31 11.13 6.33
N LEU A 212 7.03 10.65 7.56
CA LEU A 212 7.15 9.22 7.88
C LEU A 212 6.27 8.36 6.96
N ALA A 213 5.02 8.77 6.73
CA ALA A 213 4.11 8.06 5.84
C ALA A 213 4.61 8.08 4.37
N ALA A 214 5.07 9.23 3.90
CA ALA A 214 5.59 9.40 2.55
C ALA A 214 6.85 8.55 2.32
N PHE A 215 7.84 8.59 3.22
CA PHE A 215 9.04 7.76 3.16
C PHE A 215 8.70 6.27 3.19
N THR A 216 7.80 5.83 4.08
CA THR A 216 7.40 4.42 4.16
C THR A 216 6.81 3.92 2.84
N THR A 217 5.86 4.67 2.27
CA THR A 217 5.23 4.25 1.00
C THR A 217 6.18 4.38 -0.20
N ALA A 218 7.10 5.34 -0.18
CA ALA A 218 8.15 5.49 -1.19
C ALA A 218 9.10 4.28 -1.18
N HIS A 219 9.59 3.87 -0.02
CA HIS A 219 10.44 2.69 0.10
C HIS A 219 9.72 1.39 -0.28
N ALA A 220 8.43 1.25 0.06
CA ALA A 220 7.63 0.11 -0.40
C ALA A 220 7.52 0.07 -1.94
N ARG A 221 7.29 1.20 -2.60
CA ARG A 221 7.26 1.28 -4.07
C ARG A 221 8.63 0.99 -4.69
N ILE A 222 9.71 1.50 -4.12
CA ILE A 222 11.08 1.20 -4.57
C ILE A 222 11.36 -0.31 -4.47
N LYS A 223 10.97 -0.94 -3.36
CA LYS A 223 11.15 -2.38 -3.15
C LYS A 223 10.38 -3.21 -4.18
N LEU A 224 9.13 -2.85 -4.47
CA LEU A 224 8.35 -3.47 -5.54
C LEU A 224 9.02 -3.24 -6.90
N TYR A 225 9.46 -2.01 -7.17
CA TYR A 225 10.08 -1.64 -8.44
C TYR A 225 11.32 -2.47 -8.76
N GLN A 226 12.13 -2.85 -7.77
CA GLN A 226 13.30 -3.72 -7.99
C GLN A 226 12.93 -5.03 -8.71
N VAL A 227 11.80 -5.63 -8.34
CA VAL A 227 11.30 -6.85 -8.98
C VAL A 227 10.67 -6.55 -10.34
N LEU A 228 9.91 -5.46 -10.46
CA LEU A 228 9.32 -5.06 -11.74
C LEU A 228 10.40 -4.79 -12.79
N ASP A 229 11.49 -4.14 -12.39
CA ASP A 229 12.62 -3.79 -13.24
C ASP A 229 13.41 -5.03 -13.69
N GLN A 230 13.60 -6.02 -12.80
CA GLN A 230 14.17 -7.32 -13.14
C GLN A 230 13.30 -8.07 -14.15
N LEU A 231 11.99 -8.15 -13.89
CA LEU A 231 11.05 -8.94 -14.70
C LEU A 231 10.72 -8.25 -16.03
N GLY A 232 10.81 -6.93 -16.11
CA GLY A 232 10.52 -6.16 -17.32
C GLY A 232 9.15 -6.50 -17.89
N THR A 233 9.13 -6.95 -19.15
CA THR A 233 7.90 -7.30 -19.90
C THR A 233 7.24 -8.60 -19.46
N ALA A 234 7.88 -9.39 -18.59
CA ALA A 234 7.27 -10.62 -18.05
C ALA A 234 6.17 -10.30 -17.02
N VAL A 235 6.12 -9.08 -16.49
CA VAL A 235 5.09 -8.66 -15.53
C VAL A 235 3.71 -8.60 -16.19
N LEU A 236 2.76 -9.34 -15.64
CA LEU A 236 1.35 -9.33 -16.06
C LEU A 236 0.50 -8.39 -15.19
N TYR A 237 0.79 -8.32 -13.90
CA TYR A 237 0.04 -7.51 -12.93
C TYR A 237 0.85 -7.28 -11.65
N TYR A 238 0.59 -6.18 -10.95
CA TYR A 238 1.11 -5.94 -9.60
C TYR A 238 0.13 -5.10 -8.77
N ASP A 239 0.07 -5.34 -7.47
CA ASP A 239 -0.67 -4.50 -6.51
C ASP A 239 0.07 -4.42 -5.19
N THR A 240 0.58 -3.23 -4.87
CA THR A 240 1.20 -2.82 -3.60
C THR A 240 2.46 -3.60 -3.19
N ASP A 241 2.33 -4.91 -2.96
CA ASP A 241 3.33 -5.84 -2.43
C ASP A 241 3.33 -7.19 -3.16
N SER A 242 2.56 -7.34 -4.25
CA SER A 242 2.45 -8.57 -5.04
C SER A 242 2.75 -8.33 -6.52
N VAL A 243 3.30 -9.34 -7.21
CA VAL A 243 3.56 -9.35 -8.65
C VAL A 243 3.11 -10.69 -9.24
N ILE A 244 2.38 -10.64 -10.34
CA ILE A 244 2.05 -11.79 -11.19
C ILE A 244 2.84 -11.63 -12.48
N TYR A 245 3.56 -12.67 -12.88
CA TYR A 245 4.50 -12.62 -14.00
C TYR A 245 4.57 -13.96 -14.74
N VAL A 246 5.12 -13.91 -15.95
CA VAL A 246 5.46 -15.10 -16.74
C VAL A 246 6.85 -15.58 -16.35
N SER A 247 6.94 -16.79 -15.81
CA SER A 247 8.23 -17.42 -15.49
C SER A 247 8.82 -18.10 -16.73
N ASP A 248 10.14 -17.94 -16.92
CA ASP A 248 10.94 -18.74 -17.86
C ASP A 248 11.88 -19.73 -17.14
N GLY A 249 11.73 -19.86 -15.82
CA GLY A 249 12.57 -20.66 -14.94
C GLY A 249 13.94 -20.05 -14.60
N GLN A 250 14.26 -18.86 -15.12
CA GLN A 250 15.52 -18.14 -14.86
C GLN A 250 15.27 -16.72 -14.32
N ASN A 251 14.12 -16.13 -14.66
CA ASN A 251 13.75 -14.76 -14.29
C ASN A 251 13.08 -14.64 -12.91
N ASP A 252 12.82 -15.75 -12.23
CA ASP A 252 12.09 -15.81 -10.96
C ASP A 252 12.79 -14.98 -9.87
N PRO A 253 12.10 -14.04 -9.20
CA PRO A 253 12.67 -13.29 -8.10
C PRO A 253 13.01 -14.21 -6.92
N PRO A 254 14.07 -13.90 -6.15
CA PRO A 254 14.45 -14.72 -5.01
C PRO A 254 13.35 -14.71 -3.95
N LEU A 255 12.95 -15.91 -3.52
CA LEU A 255 11.98 -16.12 -2.46
C LEU A 255 12.67 -16.23 -1.10
N GLY A 256 11.92 -15.95 -0.03
CA GLY A 256 12.34 -16.27 1.31
C GLY A 256 11.29 -15.94 2.37
N ASP A 257 11.53 -16.39 3.60
CA ASP A 257 10.54 -16.39 4.69
C ASP A 257 10.66 -15.19 5.64
N TYR A 258 11.59 -14.27 5.37
CA TYR A 258 11.94 -13.16 6.26
C TYR A 258 11.35 -11.81 5.82
N LEU A 259 11.39 -10.83 6.71
CA LEU A 259 10.82 -9.51 6.52
C LEU A 259 11.38 -8.85 5.25
N GLY A 260 10.49 -8.44 4.37
CA GLY A 260 10.83 -7.76 3.12
C GLY A 260 11.29 -8.69 1.99
N GLN A 261 11.25 -10.01 2.19
CA GLN A 261 11.43 -10.99 1.12
C GLN A 261 10.08 -11.30 0.45
N PHE A 262 10.15 -11.77 -0.79
CA PHE A 262 8.98 -12.24 -1.51
C PHE A 262 8.71 -13.70 -1.15
N THR A 263 7.44 -14.04 -0.97
CA THR A 263 6.98 -15.41 -0.72
C THR A 263 6.08 -15.84 -1.86
N ASP A 264 6.15 -17.11 -2.24
CA ASP A 264 5.15 -17.67 -3.15
C ASP A 264 3.79 -17.80 -2.43
N GLU A 265 2.77 -17.14 -2.96
CA GLU A 265 1.40 -17.20 -2.42
C GLU A 265 0.61 -18.41 -2.94
N LEU A 266 1.13 -19.11 -3.95
CA LEU A 266 0.46 -20.25 -4.54
C LEU A 266 0.59 -21.49 -3.64
N PRO A 267 -0.37 -22.43 -3.71
CA PRO A 267 -0.22 -23.72 -3.07
C PRO A 267 1.05 -24.44 -3.56
N PRO A 268 1.70 -25.27 -2.72
CA PRO A 268 2.91 -25.99 -3.11
C PRO A 268 2.74 -26.75 -4.43
N ILE A 269 3.73 -26.63 -5.32
CA ILE A 269 3.80 -27.36 -6.60
C ILE A 269 2.72 -26.88 -7.61
N GLN A 270 2.04 -25.77 -7.35
CA GLN A 270 1.09 -25.18 -8.29
C GLN A 270 1.66 -23.93 -8.96
N TYR A 271 1.26 -23.72 -10.20
CA TYR A 271 1.57 -22.52 -10.97
C TYR A 271 0.32 -22.05 -11.71
N VAL A 272 0.30 -20.78 -12.09
CA VAL A 272 -0.78 -20.21 -12.89
C VAL A 272 -0.65 -20.65 -14.34
N THR A 273 -1.71 -21.25 -14.89
CA THR A 273 -1.78 -21.65 -16.30
C THR A 273 -2.45 -20.60 -17.17
N GLU A 274 -3.39 -19.84 -16.61
CA GLU A 274 -4.11 -18.78 -17.31
C GLU A 274 -4.30 -17.57 -16.39
N PHE A 275 -4.11 -16.37 -16.94
CA PHE A 275 -4.31 -15.11 -16.25
C PHE A 275 -5.13 -14.15 -17.12
N VAL A 276 -6.14 -13.51 -16.53
CA VAL A 276 -6.99 -12.51 -17.18
C VAL A 276 -7.12 -11.30 -16.26
N SER A 277 -6.94 -10.09 -16.81
CA SER A 277 -7.16 -8.84 -16.08
C SER A 277 -8.10 -7.91 -16.85
N ALA A 278 -9.09 -7.37 -16.13
CA ALA A 278 -9.97 -6.31 -16.61
C ALA A 278 -9.52 -4.91 -16.14
N GLY A 279 -8.40 -4.83 -15.41
CA GLY A 279 -7.81 -3.60 -14.89
C GLY A 279 -7.43 -3.68 -13.41
N PRO A 280 -7.09 -2.53 -12.80
CA PRO A 280 -6.63 -2.47 -11.43
C PRO A 280 -7.62 -3.12 -10.44
N LYS A 281 -7.13 -4.10 -9.67
CA LYS A 281 -7.89 -4.85 -8.65
C LYS A 281 -9.04 -5.69 -9.18
N ASN A 282 -9.05 -5.98 -10.49
CA ASN A 282 -10.03 -6.82 -11.17
C ASN A 282 -9.30 -7.82 -12.09
N TYR A 283 -9.04 -9.02 -11.56
CA TYR A 283 -8.32 -10.07 -12.29
C TYR A 283 -8.75 -11.46 -11.83
N GLY A 284 -8.42 -12.47 -12.62
CA GLY A 284 -8.57 -13.86 -12.26
C GLY A 284 -7.47 -14.72 -12.86
N PHE A 285 -7.18 -15.85 -12.20
CA PHE A 285 -6.26 -16.85 -12.71
C PHE A 285 -6.72 -18.28 -12.46
N ARG A 286 -6.25 -19.20 -13.30
CA ARG A 286 -6.42 -20.66 -13.16
C ARG A 286 -5.08 -21.28 -12.80
N LEU A 287 -5.10 -22.21 -11.85
CA LEU A 287 -3.92 -22.98 -11.44
C LEU A 287 -3.79 -24.26 -12.26
N SER A 288 -2.61 -24.87 -12.23
CA SER A 288 -2.34 -26.20 -12.81
C SER A 288 -3.27 -27.30 -12.27
N SER A 289 -3.80 -27.12 -11.06
CA SER A 289 -4.84 -27.97 -10.45
C SER A 289 -6.25 -27.76 -11.00
N GLN A 290 -6.44 -26.87 -11.97
CA GLN A 290 -7.73 -26.38 -12.48
C GLN A 290 -8.51 -25.49 -11.49
N ALA A 291 -8.02 -25.27 -10.27
CA ALA A 291 -8.63 -24.34 -9.34
C ALA A 291 -8.55 -22.89 -9.88
N THR A 292 -9.66 -22.15 -9.78
CA THR A 292 -9.75 -20.76 -10.24
C THR A 292 -9.85 -19.79 -9.07
N THR A 293 -9.12 -18.67 -9.16
CA THR A 293 -9.24 -17.55 -8.24
C THR A 293 -9.68 -16.30 -9.00
N VAL A 294 -10.70 -15.62 -8.49
CA VAL A 294 -11.16 -14.32 -9.03
C VAL A 294 -11.09 -13.27 -7.92
N LYS A 295 -10.53 -12.11 -8.27
CA LYS A 295 -10.43 -10.93 -7.41
C LYS A 295 -11.13 -9.78 -8.12
N MET A 296 -12.23 -9.29 -7.54
CA MET A 296 -12.99 -8.15 -8.06
C MET A 296 -13.28 -7.17 -6.95
N ARG A 297 -12.79 -5.93 -7.10
CA ARG A 297 -13.01 -4.88 -6.10
C ARG A 297 -14.40 -4.27 -6.28
N GLY A 298 -15.12 -4.09 -5.17
CA GLY A 298 -16.43 -3.43 -5.15
C GLY A 298 -17.62 -4.39 -5.31
N SER A 299 -17.37 -5.69 -5.41
CA SER A 299 -18.42 -6.71 -5.40
C SER A 299 -18.07 -7.84 -4.45
N THR A 300 -19.01 -8.22 -3.58
CA THR A 300 -18.85 -9.41 -2.76
C THR A 300 -19.08 -10.64 -3.65
N LEU A 301 -18.04 -11.47 -3.80
CA LEU A 301 -18.15 -12.76 -4.47
C LEU A 301 -18.85 -13.77 -3.55
N ASN A 302 -20.17 -13.63 -3.43
CA ASN A 302 -21.03 -14.67 -2.89
C ASN A 302 -21.31 -15.74 -3.95
N TYR A 303 -21.91 -16.86 -3.55
CA TYR A 303 -22.21 -17.98 -4.44
C TYR A 303 -22.90 -17.56 -5.76
N ASN A 304 -23.92 -16.70 -5.67
CA ASN A 304 -24.67 -16.23 -6.84
C ASN A 304 -23.82 -15.38 -7.79
N ASN A 305 -22.96 -14.52 -7.24
CA ASN A 305 -22.10 -13.65 -8.03
C ASN A 305 -20.92 -14.43 -8.64
N SER A 306 -20.36 -15.41 -7.93
CA SER A 306 -19.28 -16.25 -8.46
C SER A 306 -19.72 -17.17 -9.60
N GLN A 307 -21.02 -17.43 -9.75
CA GLN A 307 -21.54 -18.14 -10.93
C GLN A 307 -21.59 -17.27 -12.19
N LYS A 308 -21.64 -15.94 -12.03
CA LYS A 308 -21.70 -14.98 -13.14
C LYS A 308 -20.34 -14.33 -13.45
N ILE A 309 -19.51 -14.20 -12.42
CA ILE A 309 -18.20 -13.55 -12.47
C ILE A 309 -17.15 -14.61 -12.15
N ASN A 310 -16.73 -15.32 -13.20
CA ASN A 310 -15.79 -16.42 -13.14
C ASN A 310 -14.91 -16.45 -14.39
N LEU A 311 -13.90 -17.31 -14.33
CA LEU A 311 -13.06 -17.67 -15.47
C LEU A 311 -13.70 -18.88 -16.16
N LEU A 312 -14.91 -18.71 -16.70
CA LEU A 312 -15.45 -19.70 -17.63
C LEU A 312 -14.70 -19.61 -18.97
N PRO A 313 -14.48 -20.74 -19.66
CA PRO A 313 -14.01 -20.74 -21.04
C PRO A 313 -14.97 -20.01 -21.99
#